data_AF-N0B4I5-F1
#
_entry.id   AF-N0B4I5-F1
#
_cell.length_a   1.000
_cell.length_b   1.000
_cell.length_c   1.000
_cell.angle_alpha   90.00
_cell.angle_beta   90.00
_cell.angle_gamma   90.00
#
_symmetry.space_group_name_H-M   'P 1'
#
loop_
_entity.id
_entity.type
_entity.pdbx_description
1 polymer ?
#
loop_
_entity_poly.entity_id
_entity_poly.type
_entity_poly.pdbx_seq_one_letter_code
_entity_poly.pdbx_strand_id
1 'polypeptide(L)'
;MNAEAPRTRVMVVPDSKPGLPPHIKLRHDAGRGRWHVLAPERVFEPDPIAIEILKRCDGATTVQEIAIELAKDYNAPLQEILADTISMLQELSDKGVVKA
;
A
#
# COMPACT_ATOMS: atom_id res chain seq x y z
N MET A 1 -22.06 -10.80 22.04
CA MET A 1 -22.17 -11.45 20.72
C MET A 1 -22.18 -10.33 19.69
N ASN A 2 -21.02 -9.87 19.23
CA ASN A 2 -20.96 -8.76 18.26
C ASN A 2 -21.13 -9.34 16.86
N ALA A 3 -22.23 -9.00 16.21
CA ALA A 3 -22.48 -9.32 14.82
C ALA A 3 -21.50 -8.52 13.95
N GLU A 4 -20.49 -9.18 13.39
CA GLU A 4 -19.71 -8.61 12.29
C GLU A 4 -20.62 -8.51 11.07
N ALA A 5 -20.99 -7.28 10.70
CA ALA A 5 -21.54 -7.00 9.39
C ALA A 5 -20.56 -7.52 8.32
N PRO A 6 -21.03 -8.09 7.20
CA PRO A 6 -20.14 -8.56 6.15
C PRO A 6 -19.40 -7.36 5.57
N ARG A 7 -18.16 -7.12 6.01
CA ARG A 7 -17.26 -6.19 5.34
C ARG A 7 -16.92 -6.83 4.01
N THR A 8 -17.53 -6.35 2.92
CA THR A 8 -17.12 -6.75 1.58
C THR A 8 -15.65 -6.44 1.44
N ARG A 9 -14.83 -7.50 1.35
CA ARG A 9 -13.40 -7.37 1.12
C ARG A 9 -13.20 -6.66 -0.20
N VAL A 10 -12.50 -5.54 -0.17
CA VAL A 10 -12.10 -4.85 -1.40
C VAL A 10 -11.02 -5.69 -2.06
N MET A 11 -11.24 -6.05 -3.32
CA MET A 11 -10.25 -6.78 -4.12
C MET A 11 -9.35 -5.79 -4.83
N VAL A 12 -8.05 -5.87 -4.58
CA VAL A 12 -7.04 -5.09 -5.29
C VAL A 12 -6.77 -5.75 -6.63
N VAL A 13 -6.92 -4.99 -7.71
CA VAL A 13 -6.67 -5.43 -9.10
C VAL A 13 -5.75 -4.42 -9.80
N PRO A 14 -5.17 -4.74 -10.97
CA PRO A 14 -4.25 -3.84 -11.66
C PRO A 14 -4.80 -2.42 -11.90
N ASP A 15 -6.10 -2.30 -12.17
CA ASP A 15 -6.79 -1.03 -12.42
C ASP A 15 -7.24 -0.31 -11.13
N SER A 16 -7.06 -0.91 -9.96
CA SER A 16 -7.35 -0.26 -8.67
C SER A 16 -6.48 0.98 -8.50
N LYS A 17 -7.02 2.00 -7.82
CA LYS A 17 -6.32 3.27 -7.58
C LYS A 17 -6.06 3.43 -6.08
N PRO A 18 -5.01 2.78 -5.57
CA PRO A 18 -4.78 2.70 -4.14
C PRO A 18 -4.53 4.10 -3.57
N GLY A 19 -5.12 4.39 -2.42
CA GLY A 19 -4.94 5.64 -1.71
C GLY A 19 -4.82 5.42 -0.21
N LEU A 20 -4.05 6.29 0.45
CA LEU A 20 -4.02 6.31 1.91
C LEU A 20 -5.27 7.02 2.47
N PRO A 21 -6.02 6.39 3.40
CA PRO A 21 -7.10 7.06 4.10
C PRO A 21 -6.61 8.29 4.89
N PRO A 22 -7.46 9.30 5.17
CA PRO A 22 -7.04 10.54 5.81
C PRO A 22 -6.36 10.37 7.19
N HIS A 23 -6.76 9.33 7.92
CA HIS A 23 -6.26 8.97 9.24
C HIS A 23 -5.00 8.09 9.21
N ILE A 24 -4.54 7.68 8.02
CA ILE A 24 -3.26 6.99 7.82
C ILE A 24 -2.22 8.01 7.38
N LYS A 25 -1.06 8.02 8.02
CA LYS A 25 0.05 8.94 7.68
C LYS A 25 1.34 8.18 7.44
N LEU A 26 1.97 8.45 6.31
CA LEU A 26 3.33 8.02 6.03
C LEU A 26 4.30 9.10 6.54
N ARG A 27 5.17 8.77 7.51
CA ARG A 27 6.10 9.73 8.12
C ARG A 27 7.52 9.22 8.13
N HIS A 28 8.44 10.05 7.64
CA HIS A 28 9.87 9.82 7.76
C HIS A 28 10.39 10.34 9.11
N ASP A 29 11.10 9.49 9.84
CA ASP A 29 11.88 9.84 11.02
C ASP A 29 13.34 10.05 10.60
N ALA A 30 13.73 11.30 10.41
CA ALA A 30 15.08 11.67 10.00
C ALA A 30 16.13 11.38 11.07
N GLY A 31 15.76 11.31 12.35
CA GLY A 31 16.70 10.99 13.44
C GLY A 31 17.16 9.53 13.42
N ARG A 32 16.33 8.65 12.85
CA ARG A 32 16.61 7.20 12.74
C ARG A 32 16.76 6.70 11.31
N GLY A 33 16.49 7.55 10.31
CA GLY A 33 16.50 7.19 8.89
C GLY A 33 15.44 6.14 8.53
N ARG A 34 14.32 6.12 9.25
CA ARG A 34 13.26 5.12 9.10
C ARG A 34 11.95 5.75 8.67
N TRP A 35 11.11 4.96 8.02
CA TRP A 35 9.75 5.35 7.70
C TRP A 35 8.75 4.61 8.58
N HIS A 36 7.68 5.30 8.93
CA HIS A 36 6.58 4.75 9.70
C HIS A 36 5.25 4.99 9.00
N VAL A 37 4.38 3.99 9.02
CA VAL A 37 2.96 4.16 8.73
C VAL A 37 2.24 4.28 10.07
N LEU A 38 1.62 5.44 10.28
CA LEU A 38 0.84 5.75 11.47
C LEU A 38 -0.63 5.44 11.18
N ALA A 39 -1.16 4.40 11.83
CA ALA A 39 -2.59 4.09 11.86
C ALA A 39 -3.17 4.38 13.26
N PRO A 40 -4.49 4.52 13.39
CA PRO A 40 -5.12 4.87 14.68
C PRO A 40 -4.75 3.93 15.83
N GLU A 41 -4.73 2.62 15.56
CA GLU A 41 -4.51 1.59 16.58
C GLU A 41 -3.07 1.01 16.56
N ARG A 42 -2.28 1.31 15.52
CA ARG A 42 -0.98 0.64 15.26
C ARG A 42 0.00 1.55 14.53
N VAL A 43 1.29 1.34 14.80
CA VAL A 43 2.40 1.89 14.01
C VAL A 43 3.10 0.74 13.32
N PHE A 44 3.38 0.89 12.03
CA PHE A 44 4.11 -0.09 11.24
C PHE A 44 5.42 0.50 10.73
N GLU A 45 6.48 -0.30 10.73
CA GLU A 45 7.75 -0.01 10.05
C GLU A 45 7.78 -0.83 8.75
N PRO A 46 7.25 -0.31 7.64
CA PRO A 46 7.33 -0.98 6.34
C PRO A 46 8.77 -1.03 5.83
N ASP A 47 9.06 -2.04 5.01
CA ASP A 47 10.33 -2.12 4.30
C ASP A 47 10.44 -1.01 3.22
N PRO A 48 11.64 -0.78 2.66
CA PRO A 48 11.86 0.27 1.68
C PRO A 48 11.00 0.16 0.41
N ILE A 49 10.72 -1.06 -0.08
CA ILE A 49 9.90 -1.27 -1.28
C ILE A 49 8.44 -0.92 -0.98
N ALA A 50 7.95 -1.36 0.17
CA ALA A 50 6.62 -1.01 0.65
C ALA A 50 6.46 0.52 0.79
N ILE A 51 7.50 1.23 1.25
CA ILE A 51 7.50 2.70 1.28
C ILE A 51 7.36 3.30 -0.11
N GLU A 52 8.10 2.81 -1.10
CA GLU A 52 8.04 3.32 -2.46
C GLU A 52 6.66 3.09 -3.11
N ILE A 53 6.02 1.96 -2.84
CA ILE A 53 4.64 1.70 -3.24
C ILE A 53 3.68 2.67 -2.53
N LEU A 54 3.79 2.79 -1.20
CA LEU A 54 2.90 3.63 -0.38
C LEU A 54 2.99 5.12 -0.72
N LYS A 55 4.17 5.61 -1.11
CA LYS A 55 4.35 7.00 -1.59
C LYS A 55 3.58 7.29 -2.89
N ARG A 56 3.35 6.28 -3.71
CA ARG A 56 2.62 6.37 -4.99
C ARG A 56 1.11 6.10 -4.83
N CYS A 57 0.66 5.70 -3.64
CA CYS A 57 -0.75 5.47 -3.33
C CYS A 57 -1.50 6.79 -3.05
N ASP A 58 -1.78 7.54 -4.11
CA ASP A 58 -2.45 8.85 -4.09
C ASP A 58 -3.96 8.79 -4.36
N GLY A 59 -4.50 7.63 -4.71
CA GLY A 59 -5.89 7.42 -5.10
C GLY A 59 -6.21 7.80 -6.56
N ALA A 60 -5.20 8.10 -7.37
CA ALA A 60 -5.32 8.46 -8.78
C ALA A 60 -4.51 7.52 -9.70
N THR A 61 -3.30 7.19 -9.28
CA THR A 61 -2.38 6.26 -9.96
C THR A 61 -2.85 4.82 -9.79
N THR A 62 -2.85 4.04 -10.86
CA THR A 62 -3.26 2.62 -10.83
C THR A 62 -2.15 1.72 -10.29
N VAL A 63 -2.50 0.55 -9.76
CA VAL A 63 -1.52 -0.46 -9.34
C VAL A 63 -0.60 -0.85 -10.50
N GLN A 64 -1.13 -0.95 -11.71
CA GLN A 64 -0.35 -1.26 -12.90
C GLN A 64 0.69 -0.17 -13.23
N GLU A 65 0.32 1.11 -13.15
CA GLU A 65 1.26 2.22 -13.35
C GLU A 65 2.37 2.22 -12.30
N ILE A 66 2.02 2.01 -11.02
CA ILE A 66 2.99 1.88 -9.92
C ILE A 66 3.98 0.74 -10.22
N ALA A 67 3.48 -0.43 -10.64
CA ALA A 67 4.33 -1.58 -10.95
C ALA A 67 5.24 -1.33 -12.15
N ILE A 68 4.77 -0.61 -13.18
CA ILE A 68 5.58 -0.22 -14.36
C ILE A 68 6.73 0.69 -13.95
N GLU A 69 6.49 1.66 -13.09
CA GLU A 69 7.55 2.55 -12.58
C GLU A 69 8.58 1.78 -11.77
N LEU A 70 8.12 0.97 -10.80
CA LEU A 70 9.01 0.18 -9.96
C LEU A 70 9.83 -0.84 -10.77
N ALA A 71 9.21 -1.50 -11.76
CA ALA A 71 9.93 -2.43 -12.64
C ALA A 71 11.07 -1.75 -13.40
N LYS A 72 10.90 -0.47 -13.79
CA LYS A 72 11.96 0.33 -14.41
C LYS A 72 13.03 0.72 -13.40
N ASP A 73 12.63 1.24 -12.25
CA ASP A 73 13.54 1.73 -11.20
C ASP A 73 14.44 0.62 -10.65
N TYR A 74 13.90 -0.60 -10.51
CA TYR A 74 14.59 -1.75 -9.96
C TYR A 74 15.09 -2.74 -11.03
N ASN A 75 14.87 -2.46 -12.32
CA ASN A 75 15.22 -3.33 -13.45
C ASN A 75 14.76 -4.80 -13.24
N ALA A 76 13.51 -4.97 -12.84
CA ALA A 76 12.90 -6.25 -12.49
C ALA A 76 11.71 -6.59 -13.40
N PRO A 77 11.31 -7.88 -13.53
CA PRO A 77 10.17 -8.26 -14.36
C PRO A 77 8.87 -7.63 -13.87
N LEU A 78 8.14 -6.94 -14.76
CA LEU A 78 6.87 -6.27 -14.43
C LEU A 78 5.85 -7.21 -13.78
N GLN A 79 5.72 -8.44 -14.28
CA GLN A 79 4.77 -9.42 -13.74
C GLN A 79 5.05 -9.75 -12.27
N GLU A 80 6.32 -9.87 -11.88
CA GLU A 80 6.71 -10.15 -10.49
C GLU A 80 6.39 -8.96 -9.59
N ILE A 81 6.82 -7.75 -9.99
CA ILE A 81 6.54 -6.52 -9.25
C ILE A 81 5.04 -6.27 -9.12
N LEU A 82 4.26 -6.53 -10.18
CA LEU A 82 2.81 -6.36 -10.17
C LEU A 82 2.15 -7.33 -9.18
N ALA A 83 2.51 -8.60 -9.21
CA ALA A 83 1.96 -9.62 -8.31
C ALA A 83 2.28 -9.31 -6.84
N ASP A 84 3.52 -8.89 -6.56
CA ASP A 84 3.97 -8.50 -5.22
C ASP A 84 3.25 -7.23 -4.75
N THR A 85 3.12 -6.22 -5.62
CA THR A 85 2.41 -4.97 -5.31
C THR A 85 0.94 -5.23 -4.99
N ILE A 86 0.25 -6.05 -5.80
CA ILE A 86 -1.14 -6.44 -5.55
C ILE A 86 -1.27 -7.17 -4.20
N SER A 87 -0.40 -8.16 -3.93
CA SER A 87 -0.45 -8.94 -2.69
C SER A 87 -0.25 -8.05 -1.46
N MET A 88 0.75 -7.17 -1.50
CA MET A 88 1.03 -6.21 -0.43
C MET A 88 -0.15 -5.26 -0.20
N LEU A 89 -0.67 -4.63 -1.25
CA LEU A 89 -1.79 -3.69 -1.16
C LEU A 89 -3.07 -4.37 -0.69
N GLN A 90 -3.29 -5.62 -1.09
CA GLN A 90 -4.42 -6.42 -0.64
C GLN A 90 -4.34 -6.66 0.87
N GLU A 91 -3.19 -7.06 1.41
CA GLU A 91 -3.02 -7.23 2.85
C GLU A 91 -3.21 -5.92 3.63
N LEU A 92 -2.73 -4.79 3.08
CA LEU A 92 -2.91 -3.49 3.70
C LEU A 92 -4.36 -3.02 3.63
N SER A 93 -5.09 -3.35 2.56
CA SER A 93 -6.52 -3.09 2.44
C SER A 93 -7.33 -3.91 3.44
N ASP A 94 -6.99 -5.19 3.60
CA ASP A 94 -7.61 -6.07 4.60
C ASP A 94 -7.42 -5.55 6.04
N LYS A 95 -6.32 -4.83 6.29
CA LYS A 95 -6.00 -4.17 7.57
C LYS A 95 -6.57 -2.74 7.70
N GLY A 96 -7.27 -2.24 6.67
CA GLY A 96 -7.84 -0.88 6.64
C GLY A 96 -6.80 0.24 6.49
N VAL A 97 -5.57 -0.08 6.07
CA VAL A 97 -4.46 0.88 5.91
C VAL A 97 -4.49 1.55 4.53
N VAL A 98 -5.00 0.86 3.52
CA VAL A 98 -5.12 1.35 2.13
C VAL A 98 -6.55 1.14 1.63
N LYS A 99 -7.09 2.14 0.93
CA LYS A 99 -8.30 1.98 0.11
C LYS A 99 -7.89 1.68 -1.34
N ALA A 100 -8.61 0.81 -2.04
CA ALA A 100 -8.32 0.43 -3.43
C ALA A 100 -9.43 0.87 -4.39
#